data_AF-A0A8H4THT8-F1
#
_entry.id   AF-A0A8H4THT8-F1
#
_cell.length_a   1.000
_cell.length_b   1.000
_cell.length_c   1.000
_cell.angle_alpha   90.00
_cell.angle_beta   90.00
_cell.angle_gamma   90.00
#
_symmetry.space_group_name_H-M   'P 1'
#
loop_
_entity.id
_entity.type
_entity.pdbx_description
1 polymer ?
#
loop_
_entity_poly.entity_id
_entity_poly.type
_entity_poly.pdbx_seq_one_letter_code
_entity_poly.pdbx_strand_id
1 'polypeptide(L)'
;RTIFGDGSDNVLNTVANIDFGDVGVVKVGNLACWEHGQPLLKYHTSSQHESVHISAWPPIDPHDGTEAPGLWSMSAEVYNQSGIDRTKTKGGLLFQEPGGGHSAVYGPDGRRLTKPLTSGDATAEKIVYTELDMKAIVTNRSILDVVGHYSRPDLLWLGVDKKQKDIVVSTKEGHDSA
;
A
#
# COMPACT_ATOMS: atom_id res chain seq x y z
N ARG A 1 13.11 7.64 19.96
CA ARG A 1 13.84 7.12 18.78
C ARG A 1 12.77 6.58 17.84
N THR A 2 12.38 7.33 16.82
CA THR A 2 11.46 6.86 15.78
C THR A 2 12.17 5.73 15.03
N ILE A 3 11.57 4.54 14.96
CA ILE A 3 12.20 3.35 14.34
C ILE A 3 12.25 3.48 12.82
N PHE A 4 11.36 4.28 12.23
CA PHE A 4 11.26 4.55 10.81
C PHE A 4 11.50 6.04 10.55
N GLY A 5 12.20 6.37 9.46
CA GLY A 5 12.38 7.73 8.99
C GLY A 5 11.15 8.23 8.22
N ASP A 6 11.06 9.54 8.04
CA ASP A 6 10.04 10.14 7.17
C ASP A 6 10.36 9.85 5.70
N GLY A 7 9.33 9.73 4.86
CA GLY A 7 9.53 9.63 3.41
C GLY A 7 10.24 10.89 2.91
N SER A 8 11.42 10.73 2.33
CA SER A 8 12.18 11.80 1.68
C SER A 8 12.41 11.48 0.20
N ASP A 9 12.66 12.53 -0.59
CA ASP A 9 12.90 12.56 -2.04
C ASP A 9 11.68 12.59 -2.99
N ASN A 10 11.96 12.91 -4.27
CA ASN A 10 11.13 13.22 -5.45
C ASN A 10 9.87 12.34 -5.75
N VAL A 11 9.43 11.50 -4.82
CA VAL A 11 8.35 10.53 -4.99
C VAL A 11 7.05 11.07 -4.38
N LEU A 12 6.65 12.28 -4.78
CA LEU A 12 5.33 12.83 -4.42
C LEU A 12 4.20 12.18 -5.23
N ASN A 13 4.55 11.43 -6.28
CA ASN A 13 3.61 10.59 -7.01
C ASN A 13 3.60 9.21 -6.37
N THR A 14 2.43 8.78 -5.90
CA THR A 14 2.20 7.43 -5.38
C THR A 14 1.94 6.41 -6.50
N VAL A 15 1.98 6.85 -7.77
CA VAL A 15 1.78 6.01 -8.96
C VAL A 15 2.94 6.20 -9.94
N ALA A 16 3.54 5.09 -10.36
CA ALA A 16 4.61 5.05 -11.34
C ALA A 16 4.14 4.42 -12.67
N ASN A 17 4.68 4.89 -13.78
CA ASN A 17 4.55 4.22 -15.07
C ASN A 17 5.62 3.12 -15.17
N ILE A 18 5.21 1.87 -15.31
CA ILE A 18 6.10 0.71 -15.43
C ILE A 18 5.87 0.05 -16.77
N ASP A 19 6.94 -0.17 -17.55
CA ASP A 19 6.87 -0.85 -18.83
C ASP A 19 6.99 -2.37 -18.64
N PHE A 20 5.95 -3.10 -19.03
CA PHE A 20 5.87 -4.57 -18.98
C PHE A 20 6.12 -5.22 -20.36
N GLY A 21 6.76 -4.51 -21.30
CA GLY A 21 7.09 -5.03 -22.63
C GLY A 21 5.84 -5.20 -23.49
N ASP A 22 5.51 -6.44 -23.84
CA ASP A 22 4.38 -6.76 -24.73
C ASP A 22 3.01 -6.32 -24.18
N VAL A 23 2.90 -6.15 -22.86
CA VAL A 23 1.70 -5.64 -22.18
C VAL A 23 1.62 -4.10 -22.27
N GLY A 24 2.76 -3.44 -22.51
CA GLY A 24 2.91 -1.99 -22.55
C GLY A 24 3.10 -1.35 -21.17
N VAL A 25 2.93 -0.02 -21.13
CA VAL A 25 3.09 0.76 -19.90
C VAL A 25 1.85 0.64 -19.02
N VAL A 26 2.05 0.20 -17.78
CA VAL A 26 1.01 0.08 -16.74
C VAL A 26 1.29 1.08 -15.62
N LYS A 27 0.23 1.75 -15.15
CA LYS A 27 0.29 2.61 -13.98
C LYS A 27 0.18 1.78 -12.70
N VAL A 28 1.24 1.73 -11.92
CA VAL A 28 1.31 0.95 -10.67
C VAL A 28 1.36 1.90 -9.49
N GLY A 29 0.35 1.85 -8.63
CA GLY A 29 0.30 2.60 -7.38
C GLY A 29 0.69 1.75 -6.17
N ASN A 30 1.11 2.41 -5.10
CA ASN A 30 1.45 1.74 -3.84
C ASN A 30 1.06 2.60 -2.64
N LEU A 31 0.60 1.92 -1.60
CA LEU A 31 0.50 2.44 -0.24
C LEU A 31 1.01 1.37 0.74
N ALA A 32 1.49 1.80 1.89
CA ALA A 32 2.01 0.94 2.94
C ALA A 32 1.13 1.00 4.21
N CYS A 33 0.70 -0.17 4.67
CA CYS A 33 0.04 -0.36 5.95
C CYS A 33 -1.09 0.66 6.20
N TRP A 34 -0.98 1.48 7.23
CA TRP A 34 -2.01 2.44 7.62
C TRP A 34 -2.25 3.60 6.63
N GLU A 35 -1.42 3.77 5.61
CA GLU A 35 -1.70 4.70 4.52
C GLU A 35 -3.01 4.36 3.80
N HIS A 36 -3.39 3.08 3.71
CA HIS A 36 -4.68 2.66 3.16
C HIS A 36 -5.90 3.13 3.98
N GLY A 37 -5.69 3.47 5.26
CA GLY A 37 -6.69 4.06 6.12
C GLY A 37 -6.97 5.53 5.79
N GLN A 38 -6.04 6.23 5.14
CA GLN A 38 -6.13 7.65 4.83
C GLN A 38 -6.97 7.89 3.56
N PRO A 39 -8.17 8.49 3.66
CA PRO A 39 -9.04 8.68 2.50
C PRO A 39 -8.42 9.58 1.42
N LEU A 40 -7.66 10.60 1.83
CA LEU A 40 -7.02 11.53 0.91
C LEU A 40 -5.91 10.86 0.08
N LEU A 41 -5.14 9.94 0.67
CA LEU A 41 -4.11 9.19 -0.06
C LEU A 41 -4.72 8.25 -1.10
N LYS A 42 -5.82 7.57 -0.76
CA LYS A 42 -6.56 6.73 -1.73
C LYS A 42 -7.16 7.54 -2.87
N TYR A 43 -7.71 8.73 -2.57
CA TYR A 43 -8.20 9.61 -3.62
C TYR A 43 -7.03 10.13 -4.49
N HIS A 44 -5.86 10.39 -3.89
CA HIS A 44 -4.66 10.80 -4.62
C HIS A 44 -4.10 9.71 -5.54
N THR A 45 -4.09 8.43 -5.14
CA THR A 45 -3.69 7.33 -6.04
C THR A 45 -4.71 7.16 -7.17
N SER A 46 -6.01 7.24 -6.84
CA SER A 46 -7.10 7.18 -7.81
C SER A 46 -7.01 8.29 -8.86
N SER A 47 -6.70 9.53 -8.45
CA SER A 47 -6.61 10.69 -9.36
C SER A 47 -5.41 10.63 -10.30
N GLN A 48 -4.39 9.84 -9.98
CA GLN A 48 -3.27 9.52 -10.87
C GLN A 48 -3.61 8.38 -11.87
N HIS A 49 -4.80 7.79 -11.74
CA HIS A 49 -5.32 6.69 -12.55
C HIS A 49 -4.50 5.40 -12.46
N GLU A 50 -4.13 4.98 -11.25
CA GLU A 50 -3.49 3.67 -11.02
C GLU A 50 -4.31 2.54 -11.66
N SER A 51 -3.65 1.62 -12.36
CA SER A 51 -4.28 0.45 -12.99
C SER A 51 -4.10 -0.79 -12.13
N VAL A 52 -2.96 -0.90 -11.45
CA VAL A 52 -2.64 -1.94 -10.48
C VAL A 52 -2.22 -1.25 -9.19
N HIS A 53 -2.78 -1.69 -8.07
CA HIS A 53 -2.42 -1.19 -6.74
C HIS A 53 -1.68 -2.27 -5.96
N ILE A 54 -0.52 -1.90 -5.40
CA ILE A 54 0.27 -2.77 -4.54
C ILE A 54 0.03 -2.36 -3.09
N SER A 55 -0.65 -3.22 -2.34
CA SER A 55 -0.84 -3.04 -0.90
C SER A 55 0.21 -3.80 -0.12
N ALA A 56 0.99 -3.13 0.72
CA ALA A 56 1.98 -3.79 1.56
C ALA A 56 1.59 -3.68 3.04
N TRP A 57 1.40 -4.82 3.72
CA TRP A 57 1.14 -4.86 5.16
C TRP A 57 2.19 -5.73 5.87
N PRO A 58 2.62 -5.35 7.07
CA PRO A 58 3.36 -6.25 7.93
C PRO A 58 2.39 -7.26 8.58
N PRO A 59 2.85 -8.43 9.03
CA PRO A 59 2.02 -9.37 9.74
C PRO A 59 1.78 -8.91 11.18
N ILE A 60 0.68 -8.18 11.39
CA ILE A 60 0.31 -7.58 12.67
C ILE A 60 -0.16 -8.65 13.67
N ASP A 61 -1.03 -9.57 13.24
CA ASP A 61 -1.62 -10.64 14.06
C ASP A 61 -1.59 -12.00 13.33
N PRO A 62 -1.63 -13.14 14.04
CA PRO A 62 -1.92 -14.44 13.45
C PRO A 62 -3.34 -14.37 12.85
N HIS A 63 -3.45 -14.32 11.54
CA HIS A 63 -4.73 -14.13 10.87
C HIS A 63 -5.55 -15.43 10.84
N ASP A 64 -6.81 -15.35 11.27
CA ASP A 64 -7.71 -16.47 11.62
C ASP A 64 -8.22 -17.30 10.42
N GLY A 65 -7.48 -17.33 9.30
CA GLY A 65 -7.87 -17.98 8.05
C GLY A 65 -8.64 -17.08 7.09
N THR A 66 -9.02 -17.62 5.93
CA THR A 66 -9.44 -16.83 4.74
C THR A 66 -10.79 -16.14 4.82
N GLU A 67 -11.54 -16.42 5.87
CA GLU A 67 -12.85 -15.82 6.11
C GLU A 67 -12.77 -14.81 7.27
N ALA A 68 -11.60 -14.63 7.86
CA ALA A 68 -11.40 -13.68 8.95
C ALA A 68 -11.51 -12.24 8.40
N PRO A 69 -12.16 -11.32 9.13
CA PRO A 69 -12.30 -9.91 8.74
C PRO A 69 -10.98 -9.10 8.86
N GLY A 70 -9.84 -9.78 8.89
CA GLY A 70 -8.51 -9.21 9.08
C GLY A 70 -7.98 -8.42 7.89
N LEU A 71 -6.83 -7.79 8.07
CA LEU A 71 -6.17 -6.98 7.04
C LEU A 71 -5.54 -7.89 5.98
N TRP A 72 -5.81 -7.60 4.70
CA TRP A 72 -5.34 -8.39 3.56
C TRP A 72 -4.04 -7.83 2.99
N SER A 73 -3.19 -8.68 2.41
CA SER A 73 -1.88 -8.36 1.82
C SER A 73 -0.73 -8.18 2.83
N MET A 74 -0.60 -9.16 3.73
CA MET A 74 0.53 -9.25 4.66
C MET A 74 1.65 -10.10 4.04
N SER A 75 2.84 -9.53 3.85
CA SER A 75 4.04 -10.30 3.44
C SER A 75 4.76 -10.85 4.67
N ALA A 76 5.07 -12.16 4.66
CA ALA A 76 5.75 -12.84 5.76
C ALA A 76 7.29 -12.76 5.69
N GLU A 77 7.87 -12.25 4.59
CA GLU A 77 9.32 -12.32 4.33
C GLU A 77 10.19 -11.69 5.42
N VAL A 78 9.68 -10.67 6.13
CA VAL A 78 10.46 -9.92 7.14
C VAL A 78 10.25 -10.45 8.57
N TYR A 79 9.24 -11.27 8.81
CA TYR A 79 8.80 -11.65 10.16
C TYR A 79 8.75 -13.17 10.38
N ASN A 80 9.77 -13.87 9.85
CA ASN A 80 10.12 -15.20 10.33
C ASN A 80 10.85 -15.10 11.69
N GLN A 81 11.14 -16.25 12.32
CA GLN A 81 11.82 -16.29 13.62
C GLN A 81 13.14 -15.49 13.65
N SER A 82 13.91 -15.56 12.55
CA SER A 82 15.16 -14.80 12.42
C SER A 82 14.93 -13.29 12.36
N GLY A 83 13.86 -12.84 11.70
CA GLY A 83 13.44 -11.44 11.66
C GLY A 83 13.10 -10.91 13.05
N ILE A 84 12.28 -11.64 13.82
CA ILE A 84 11.87 -11.28 15.19
C ILE A 84 13.07 -11.18 16.12
N ASP A 85 13.99 -12.13 16.05
CA ASP A 85 15.19 -12.14 16.89
C ASP A 85 16.12 -10.95 16.57
N ARG A 86 16.19 -10.57 15.29
CA ARG A 86 17.00 -9.43 14.82
C ARG A 86 16.40 -8.08 15.19
N THR A 87 15.09 -7.93 15.08
CA THR A 87 14.35 -6.69 15.42
C THR A 87 14.04 -6.58 16.91
N LYS A 88 14.18 -7.67 17.66
CA LYS A 88 13.89 -7.79 19.10
C LYS A 88 12.44 -7.45 19.44
N THR A 89 11.50 -7.89 18.60
CA THR A 89 10.06 -7.60 18.76
C THR A 89 9.32 -8.61 19.63
N LYS A 90 9.97 -9.70 20.06
CA LYS A 90 9.35 -10.73 20.91
C LYS A 90 8.79 -10.13 22.21
N GLY A 91 7.50 -10.39 22.49
CA GLY A 91 6.79 -9.86 23.68
C GLY A 91 6.36 -8.39 23.57
N GLY A 92 6.43 -7.80 22.37
CA GLY A 92 5.95 -6.45 22.08
C GLY A 92 4.42 -6.35 21.97
N LEU A 93 3.91 -5.26 21.39
CA LEU A 93 2.49 -5.16 21.06
C LEU A 93 2.17 -5.77 19.68
N LEU A 94 3.10 -5.66 18.74
CA LEU A 94 2.95 -6.08 17.34
C LEU A 94 4.19 -6.84 16.87
N PHE A 95 4.07 -7.63 15.80
CA PHE A 95 5.20 -8.27 15.09
C PHE A 95 6.03 -9.25 15.94
N GLN A 96 5.37 -9.93 16.85
CA GLN A 96 6.01 -10.69 17.92
C GLN A 96 6.01 -12.21 17.71
N GLU A 97 5.26 -12.70 16.73
CA GLU A 97 5.16 -14.12 16.39
C GLU A 97 5.38 -14.35 14.88
N PRO A 98 6.02 -15.47 14.50
CA PRO A 98 6.16 -15.82 13.09
C PRO A 98 4.82 -16.11 12.42
N GLY A 99 4.69 -15.74 11.15
CA GLY A 99 3.51 -16.06 10.33
C GLY A 99 2.53 -14.90 10.21
N GLY A 100 1.24 -15.19 10.07
CA GLY A 100 0.18 -14.19 9.87
C GLY A 100 0.09 -13.60 8.45
N GLY A 101 1.10 -13.81 7.60
CA GLY A 101 1.11 -13.34 6.21
C GLY A 101 -0.02 -13.89 5.35
N HIS A 102 -0.73 -13.01 4.64
CA HIS A 102 -1.84 -13.33 3.74
C HIS A 102 -1.70 -12.51 2.45
N SER A 103 -0.89 -13.02 1.51
CA SER A 103 -0.78 -12.43 0.18
C SER A 103 -1.92 -12.90 -0.72
N ALA A 104 -2.56 -11.97 -1.42
CA ALA A 104 -3.67 -12.26 -2.33
C ALA A 104 -3.73 -11.23 -3.46
N VAL A 105 -4.36 -11.61 -4.57
CA VAL A 105 -4.67 -10.71 -5.68
C VAL A 105 -6.18 -10.62 -5.82
N TYR A 106 -6.67 -9.39 -5.98
CA TYR A 106 -8.10 -9.09 -6.18
C TYR A 106 -8.30 -8.46 -7.55
N GLY A 107 -9.39 -8.82 -8.20
CA GLY A 107 -9.84 -8.20 -9.44
C GLY A 107 -10.42 -6.80 -9.19
N PRO A 108 -10.60 -6.01 -10.27
CA PRO A 108 -11.21 -4.68 -10.17
C PRO A 108 -12.67 -4.69 -9.69
N ASP A 109 -13.31 -5.86 -9.68
CA ASP A 109 -14.65 -6.12 -9.16
C ASP A 109 -14.65 -6.50 -7.66
N GLY A 110 -13.48 -6.51 -7.02
CA GLY A 110 -13.29 -6.88 -5.61
C GLY A 110 -13.24 -8.38 -5.33
N ARG A 111 -13.38 -9.25 -6.35
CA ARG A 111 -13.30 -10.70 -6.15
C ARG A 111 -11.84 -11.15 -6.04
N ARG A 112 -11.55 -12.11 -5.17
CA ARG A 112 -10.22 -12.72 -5.05
C ARG A 112 -9.92 -13.59 -6.27
N LEU A 113 -8.79 -13.35 -6.92
CA LEU A 113 -8.31 -14.10 -8.10
C LEU A 113 -7.36 -15.23 -7.75
N THR A 114 -6.79 -15.23 -6.54
CA THR A 114 -5.82 -16.22 -6.09
C THR A 114 -6.42 -17.20 -5.10
N LYS A 115 -5.81 -18.39 -5.02
CA LYS A 115 -6.14 -19.36 -3.97
C LYS A 115 -5.56 -18.88 -2.63
N PRO A 116 -6.27 -19.13 -1.51
CA PRO A 116 -5.69 -19.01 -0.18
C PRO A 116 -4.33 -19.69 -0.01
N LEU A 117 -3.44 -19.04 0.74
CA LEU A 117 -2.16 -19.64 1.13
C LEU A 117 -2.25 -20.59 2.33
N THR A 118 -3.29 -20.45 3.16
CA THR A 118 -3.43 -21.06 4.51
C THR A 118 -3.82 -22.53 4.55
N SER A 119 -3.65 -23.30 3.47
CA SER A 119 -4.01 -24.72 3.47
C SER A 119 -3.06 -25.63 4.29
N GLY A 120 -2.39 -25.12 5.33
CA GLY A 120 -1.47 -25.90 6.16
C GLY A 120 -0.60 -25.05 7.09
N ASP A 121 0.53 -24.56 6.59
CA ASP A 121 1.58 -23.89 7.37
C ASP A 121 1.52 -22.36 7.22
N ALA A 122 1.26 -21.66 8.33
CA ALA A 122 1.16 -20.19 8.40
C ALA A 122 2.52 -19.47 8.29
N THR A 123 3.63 -20.23 8.33
CA THR A 123 5.00 -19.72 8.21
C THR A 123 5.65 -20.02 6.86
N ALA A 124 4.97 -20.80 6.00
CA ALA A 124 5.50 -21.19 4.70
C ALA A 124 5.54 -20.02 3.71
N GLU A 125 6.74 -19.71 3.21
CA GLU A 125 6.94 -18.75 2.13
C GLU A 125 6.49 -19.33 0.79
N LYS A 126 5.67 -18.58 0.06
CA LYS A 126 5.09 -18.98 -1.23
C LYS A 126 4.95 -17.77 -2.15
N ILE A 127 5.13 -18.01 -3.44
CA ILE A 127 4.84 -17.01 -4.48
C ILE A 127 3.38 -17.15 -4.90
N VAL A 128 2.63 -16.06 -4.81
CA VAL A 128 1.26 -15.96 -5.33
C VAL A 128 1.29 -15.22 -6.64
N TYR A 129 0.71 -15.82 -7.68
CA TYR A 129 0.57 -15.19 -9.00
C TYR A 129 -0.76 -15.57 -9.63
N THR A 130 -1.23 -14.72 -10.52
CA THR A 130 -2.42 -14.92 -11.35
C THR A 130 -2.33 -14.04 -12.58
N GLU A 131 -3.11 -14.34 -13.61
CA GLU A 131 -3.22 -13.54 -14.82
C GLU A 131 -4.22 -12.39 -14.61
N LEU A 132 -3.88 -11.20 -15.08
CA LEU A 132 -4.71 -10.00 -14.96
C LEU A 132 -5.33 -9.63 -16.31
N ASP A 133 -6.66 -9.59 -16.39
CA ASP A 133 -7.35 -8.97 -17.52
C ASP A 133 -7.41 -7.45 -17.35
N MET A 134 -6.48 -6.75 -18.00
CA MET A 134 -6.39 -5.28 -17.95
C MET A 134 -7.61 -4.58 -18.55
N LYS A 135 -8.39 -5.25 -19.41
CA LYS A 135 -9.61 -4.66 -20.01
C LYS A 135 -10.74 -4.55 -18.99
N ALA A 136 -10.77 -5.43 -17.99
CA ALA A 136 -11.78 -5.41 -16.93
C ALA A 136 -11.76 -4.11 -16.12
N ILE A 137 -10.64 -3.38 -16.08
CA ILE A 137 -10.53 -2.07 -15.41
C ILE A 137 -11.47 -1.05 -16.06
N VAL A 138 -11.49 -0.99 -17.39
CA VAL A 138 -12.33 -0.04 -18.14
C VAL A 138 -13.80 -0.34 -17.89
N THR A 139 -14.18 -1.62 -17.92
CA THR A 139 -15.56 -2.05 -17.64
C THR A 139 -16.00 -1.65 -16.23
N ASN A 140 -15.17 -1.89 -15.20
CA ASN A 140 -15.53 -1.54 -13.83
C ASN A 140 -15.60 -0.02 -13.62
N ARG A 141 -14.66 0.75 -14.19
CA ARG A 141 -14.69 2.22 -14.15
C ARG A 141 -15.88 2.82 -14.87
N SER A 142 -16.43 2.15 -15.89
CA SER A 142 -17.64 2.61 -16.58
C SER A 142 -18.86 2.65 -15.64
N ILE A 143 -18.90 1.75 -14.64
CA ILE A 143 -19.95 1.70 -13.63
C ILE A 143 -19.70 2.79 -12.58
N LEU A 144 -18.49 2.87 -12.02
CA LEU A 144 -18.12 3.82 -10.98
C LEU A 144 -16.66 4.29 -11.13
N ASP A 145 -16.49 5.57 -11.49
CA ASP A 145 -15.18 6.25 -11.51
C ASP A 145 -15.20 7.44 -10.55
N VAL A 146 -14.54 7.28 -9.39
CA VAL A 146 -14.51 8.25 -8.29
C VAL A 146 -13.81 9.57 -8.65
N VAL A 147 -12.95 9.57 -9.67
CA VAL A 147 -12.25 10.77 -10.17
C VAL A 147 -12.73 11.17 -11.57
N GLY A 148 -13.64 10.38 -12.14
CA GLY A 148 -14.29 10.61 -13.43
C GLY A 148 -15.73 11.09 -13.26
N HIS A 149 -16.69 10.38 -13.85
CA HIS A 149 -18.09 10.81 -13.95
C HIS A 149 -18.87 10.81 -12.63
N TYR A 150 -18.40 10.10 -11.59
CA TYR A 150 -18.97 10.19 -10.25
C TYR A 150 -18.31 11.27 -9.37
N SER A 151 -17.26 11.93 -9.87
CA SER A 151 -16.63 13.04 -9.13
C SER A 151 -17.51 14.30 -9.15
N ARG A 152 -17.41 15.11 -8.09
CA ARG A 152 -18.09 16.41 -7.94
C ARG A 152 -17.07 17.53 -7.71
N PRO A 153 -16.23 17.86 -8.72
CA PRO A 153 -15.19 18.89 -8.59
C PRO A 153 -15.76 20.30 -8.36
N ASP A 154 -17.04 20.50 -8.65
CA ASP A 154 -17.80 21.71 -8.31
C ASP A 154 -18.06 21.84 -6.79
N LEU A 155 -18.00 20.75 -6.03
CA LEU A 155 -18.19 20.73 -4.57
C LEU A 155 -16.89 20.45 -3.81
N LEU A 156 -16.11 19.47 -4.26
CA LEU A 156 -14.96 18.93 -3.53
C LEU A 156 -13.75 18.84 -4.46
N TRP A 157 -12.59 19.28 -3.97
CA TRP A 157 -11.32 19.17 -4.69
C TRP A 157 -10.22 18.72 -3.74
N LEU A 158 -9.22 18.00 -4.28
CA LEU A 158 -8.03 17.60 -3.55
C LEU A 158 -6.88 18.57 -3.87
N GLY A 159 -6.39 19.26 -2.84
CA GLY A 159 -5.14 20.02 -2.92
C GLY A 159 -3.94 19.14 -2.61
N VAL A 160 -2.94 19.12 -3.50
CA VAL A 160 -1.69 18.38 -3.30
C VAL A 160 -0.54 19.36 -3.37
N ASP A 161 0.19 19.51 -2.28
CA ASP A 161 1.44 20.26 -2.30
C ASP A 161 2.56 19.37 -2.85
N LYS A 162 3.00 19.67 -4.07
CA LYS A 162 4.06 18.94 -4.76
C LYS A 162 5.46 19.51 -4.48
N LYS A 163 5.61 20.40 -3.49
CA LYS A 163 6.92 20.89 -3.08
C LYS A 163 7.53 19.92 -2.09
N GLN A 164 8.76 19.47 -2.39
CA GLN A 164 9.59 18.77 -1.43
C GLN A 164 9.73 19.61 -0.15
N LYS A 165 9.64 18.94 1.00
CA LYS A 165 9.75 19.57 2.32
C LYS A 165 11.06 19.18 2.96
N ASP A 166 11.70 20.16 3.59
CA ASP A 166 12.92 19.91 4.37
C ASP A 166 12.56 19.23 5.70
N ILE A 167 13.29 18.18 6.04
CA ILE A 167 13.10 17.41 7.28
C ILE A 167 13.44 18.27 8.50
N VAL A 168 14.44 19.14 8.38
CA VAL A 168 14.88 20.06 9.42
C VAL A 168 14.98 21.46 8.83
N VAL A 169 14.11 22.36 9.28
CA VAL A 169 14.15 23.77 8.92
C VAL A 169 14.91 24.53 10.00
N SER A 170 16.12 25.02 9.71
CA SER A 170 16.85 25.86 10.65
C SER A 170 16.28 27.28 10.64
N THR A 171 15.77 27.77 11.78
CA THR A 171 15.43 29.19 11.93
C THR A 171 16.70 29.97 12.28
N LYS A 172 17.26 30.71 11.33
CA LYS A 172 18.13 31.85 11.64
C LYS A 172 17.68 33.05 10.83
N GLU A 173 17.03 34.00 11.50
CA GLU A 173 17.26 35.44 11.33
C GLU A 173 16.33 36.22 12.27
N GLY A 174 16.92 37.09 13.11
CA GLY A 174 16.19 38.05 13.93
C GLY A 174 16.60 38.05 15.40
N HIS A 175 17.80 38.55 15.70
CA HIS A 175 18.09 39.40 16.87
C HIS A 175 19.55 39.89 16.75
N ASP A 176 19.81 40.73 15.74
CA ASP A 176 20.89 41.70 15.89
C ASP A 176 20.30 42.86 16.70
N SER A 177 20.70 42.91 17.97
CA SER A 177 20.47 44.02 18.88
C SER A 177 21.18 45.27 18.36
N ALA A 178 20.40 46.34 18.22
CA ALA A 178 20.86 47.72 18.06
C ALA A 178 21.71 48.21 19.26
#